data_AF-A0A9D9C1Y0-F1
#
_entry.id   AF-A0A9D9C1Y0-F1
#
_cell.length_a   1.000
_cell.length_b   1.000
_cell.length_c   1.000
_cell.angle_alpha   90.00
_cell.angle_beta   90.00
_cell.angle_gamma   90.00
#
_symmetry.space_group_name_H-M   'P 1'
#
loop_
_entity.id
_entity.type
_entity.pdbx_description
1 polymer ?
#
loop_
_entity_poly.entity_id
_entity_poly.type
_entity_poly.pdbx_seq_one_letter_code
_entity_poly.pdbx_strand_id
1 'polypeptide(L)'
;MKKISEKKIFFLDMDGTIYHESKLIDGAKEFFEILVERNIDYIFLTNNSSKNNDTYLNKLRGFNIPCKMENIYTSVDATIDYLKKYKDPVVYLVGTNDFYLALAKHYNVKTGPYYDHVDVVVIGFDTELTYEKLRCATWHLENGVDYIAANPDLRCPIEDGRYIPDCGTLMYMFEVTTGRKPFVIGKPR
;
A
#
# COMPACT_ATOMS: atom_id res chain seq x y z
N MET A 1 -13.24 -12.57 -25.79
CA MET A 1 -12.43 -11.54 -25.09
C MET A 1 -12.08 -10.44 -26.08
N LYS A 2 -12.21 -9.16 -25.73
CA LYS A 2 -11.68 -8.05 -26.55
C LYS A 2 -10.17 -8.23 -26.72
N LYS A 3 -9.61 -7.96 -27.90
CA LYS A 3 -8.17 -8.08 -28.14
C LYS A 3 -7.42 -7.08 -27.26
N ILE A 4 -6.20 -7.42 -26.82
CA ILE A 4 -5.30 -6.52 -26.06
C ILE A 4 -5.15 -5.18 -26.80
N SER A 5 -5.11 -5.22 -28.13
CA SER A 5 -5.04 -4.05 -29.02
C SER A 5 -6.23 -3.09 -28.95
N GLU A 6 -7.36 -3.49 -28.36
CA GLU A 6 -8.56 -2.65 -28.22
C GLU A 6 -8.64 -1.96 -26.86
N LYS A 7 -7.66 -2.18 -25.98
CA LYS A 7 -7.60 -1.57 -24.65
C LYS A 7 -6.96 -0.18 -24.74
N LYS A 8 -7.55 0.78 -24.02
CA LYS A 8 -7.06 2.15 -23.94
C LYS A 8 -6.07 2.36 -22.81
N ILE A 9 -6.25 1.62 -21.72
CA ILE A 9 -5.41 1.70 -20.53
C ILE A 9 -5.28 0.33 -19.87
N PHE A 10 -4.10 0.06 -19.31
CA PHE A 10 -3.83 -1.10 -18.48
C PHE A 10 -3.62 -0.71 -17.02
N PHE A 11 -4.30 -1.40 -16.10
CA PHE A 11 -4.01 -1.34 -14.68
C PHE A 11 -3.23 -2.59 -14.31
N LEU A 12 -1.97 -2.41 -13.95
CA LEU A 12 -0.98 -3.48 -13.87
C LEU A 12 -0.57 -3.66 -12.42
N ASP A 13 -0.77 -4.87 -11.91
CA ASP A 13 -0.09 -5.27 -10.70
C ASP A 13 1.44 -5.30 -10.93
N MET A 14 2.23 -5.23 -9.86
CA MET A 14 3.70 -5.17 -9.97
C MET A 14 4.37 -6.47 -9.54
N ASP A 15 4.35 -6.78 -8.25
CA ASP A 15 4.98 -7.97 -7.68
C ASP A 15 4.29 -9.25 -8.16
N GLY A 16 5.01 -10.13 -8.85
CA GLY A 16 4.47 -11.36 -9.43
C GLY A 16 3.78 -11.17 -10.79
N THR A 17 3.69 -9.93 -11.29
CA THR A 17 3.14 -9.61 -12.62
C THR A 17 4.19 -9.04 -13.57
N ILE A 18 4.99 -8.07 -13.10
CA ILE A 18 6.06 -7.43 -13.88
C ILE A 18 7.42 -8.01 -13.52
N TYR A 19 7.64 -8.23 -12.24
CA TYR A 19 8.89 -8.74 -11.71
C TYR A 19 8.63 -9.68 -10.53
N HIS A 20 9.58 -10.56 -10.28
CA HIS A 20 9.72 -11.28 -9.03
C HIS A 20 11.00 -10.76 -8.37
N GLU A 21 10.86 -10.11 -7.21
CA GLU A 21 11.98 -9.51 -6.48
C GLU A 21 12.79 -8.54 -7.35
N SER A 22 13.99 -8.94 -7.77
CA SER A 22 14.95 -8.17 -8.58
C SER A 22 15.01 -8.63 -10.04
N LYS A 23 14.14 -9.55 -10.47
CA LYS A 23 14.14 -10.13 -11.82
C LYS A 23 12.83 -9.82 -12.53
N LEU A 24 12.91 -9.31 -13.76
CA LEU A 24 11.76 -9.17 -14.64
C LEU A 24 11.15 -10.54 -14.97
N ILE A 25 9.83 -10.57 -15.07
CA ILE A 25 9.10 -11.71 -15.62
C ILE A 25 9.27 -11.71 -17.14
N ASP A 26 9.47 -12.89 -17.71
CA ASP A 26 9.67 -13.07 -19.15
C ASP A 26 8.49 -12.48 -19.94
N GLY A 27 8.78 -11.66 -20.95
CA GLY A 27 7.76 -10.97 -21.76
C GLY A 27 7.29 -9.63 -21.19
N ALA A 28 7.66 -9.26 -19.96
CA ALA A 28 7.23 -7.99 -19.36
C ALA A 28 7.80 -6.79 -20.13
N LYS A 29 9.06 -6.86 -20.56
CA LYS A 29 9.71 -5.78 -21.29
C LYS A 29 9.07 -5.56 -22.66
N GLU A 30 8.91 -6.64 -23.42
CA GLU A 30 8.28 -6.67 -24.75
C GLU A 30 6.84 -6.16 -24.66
N PHE A 31 6.14 -6.47 -23.57
CA PHE A 31 4.80 -5.94 -23.31
C PHE A 31 4.80 -4.40 -23.20
N PHE A 32 5.71 -3.80 -22.43
CA PHE A 32 5.78 -2.33 -22.33
C PHE A 32 6.25 -1.66 -23.62
N GLU A 33 7.14 -2.29 -24.39
CA GLU A 33 7.54 -1.82 -25.72
C GLU A 33 6.31 -1.72 -26.63
N ILE A 34 5.44 -2.75 -26.64
CA ILE A 34 4.18 -2.74 -27.41
C ILE A 34 3.23 -1.63 -26.93
N LEU A 35 3.10 -1.41 -25.62
CA LEU A 35 2.23 -0.35 -25.09
C LEU A 35 2.70 1.03 -25.55
N VAL A 36 4.01 1.28 -25.51
CA VAL A 36 4.60 2.54 -25.94
C VAL A 36 4.46 2.73 -27.45
N GLU A 37 4.82 1.73 -28.27
CA GLU A 37 4.67 1.79 -29.73
C GLU A 37 3.24 2.08 -30.18
N ARG A 38 2.26 1.59 -29.41
CA ARG A 38 0.82 1.75 -29.71
C ARG A 38 0.18 2.91 -28.98
N ASN A 39 0.94 3.68 -28.20
CA ASN A 39 0.46 4.79 -27.39
C ASN A 39 -0.74 4.39 -26.49
N ILE A 40 -0.60 3.26 -25.81
CA ILE A 40 -1.59 2.75 -24.85
C ILE A 40 -1.13 3.12 -23.44
N ASP A 41 -2.02 3.73 -22.66
CA ASP A 41 -1.73 4.16 -21.30
C ASP A 41 -1.60 2.97 -20.34
N TYR A 42 -0.86 3.16 -19.25
CA TYR A 42 -0.81 2.19 -18.15
C TYR A 42 -0.59 2.87 -16.80
N ILE A 43 -1.13 2.22 -15.77
CA ILE A 43 -0.97 2.58 -14.36
C ILE A 43 -0.57 1.30 -13.61
N PHE A 44 0.49 1.41 -12.82
CA PHE A 44 0.94 0.42 -11.87
C PHE A 44 0.14 0.54 -10.57
N LEU A 45 -0.43 -0.57 -10.13
CA LEU A 45 -1.20 -0.72 -8.90
C LEU A 45 -0.51 -1.69 -7.95
N THR A 46 -0.11 -1.25 -6.77
CA THR A 46 0.42 -2.15 -5.73
C THR A 46 -0.29 -1.96 -4.39
N ASN A 47 -0.49 -3.09 -3.70
CA ASN A 47 -0.99 -3.10 -2.33
C ASN A 47 0.12 -2.83 -1.29
N ASN A 48 1.39 -2.91 -1.69
CA ASN A 48 2.50 -2.77 -0.77
C ASN A 48 2.62 -1.32 -0.28
N SER A 49 2.26 -1.12 1.00
CA SER A 49 2.25 0.18 1.66
C SER A 49 3.53 0.49 2.45
N SER A 50 4.58 -0.33 2.29
CA SER A 50 5.82 -0.19 3.07
C SER A 50 6.83 0.78 2.43
N LYS A 51 6.68 1.05 1.13
CA LYS A 51 7.59 1.86 0.31
C LYS A 51 6.88 3.06 -0.30
N ASN A 52 7.65 4.14 -0.48
CA ASN A 52 7.19 5.32 -1.21
C ASN A 52 7.20 5.13 -2.74
N ASN A 53 6.52 6.04 -3.42
CA ASN A 53 6.35 6.06 -4.87
C ASN A 53 7.68 6.20 -5.64
N ASP A 54 8.64 6.98 -5.12
CA ASP A 54 9.97 7.13 -5.71
C ASP A 54 10.75 5.80 -5.76
N THR A 55 10.58 4.94 -4.74
CA THR A 55 11.21 3.62 -4.69
C THR A 55 10.75 2.75 -5.86
N TYR A 56 9.43 2.72 -6.12
CA TYR A 56 8.88 1.96 -7.25
C TYR A 56 9.29 2.55 -8.59
N LEU A 57 9.28 3.89 -8.72
CA LEU A 57 9.71 4.57 -9.93
C LEU A 57 11.16 4.23 -10.28
N ASN A 58 12.05 4.28 -9.31
CA ASN A 58 13.47 3.93 -9.50
C ASN A 58 13.65 2.45 -9.83
N LYS A 59 12.89 1.56 -9.19
CA LYS A 59 12.91 0.12 -9.48
C LYS A 59 12.47 -0.18 -10.93
N LEU A 60 11.35 0.37 -11.36
CA LEU A 60 10.83 0.19 -12.72
C LEU A 60 11.79 0.77 -13.78
N ARG A 61 12.40 1.93 -13.51
CA ARG A 61 13.43 2.51 -14.37
C ARG A 61 14.69 1.65 -14.43
N GLY A 62 15.09 1.04 -13.31
CA GLY A 62 16.20 0.08 -13.28
C GLY A 62 15.99 -1.13 -14.20
N PHE A 63 14.73 -1.48 -14.46
CA PHE A 63 14.33 -2.50 -15.43
C PHE A 63 14.19 -1.99 -16.88
N ASN A 64 14.51 -0.73 -17.13
CA ASN A 64 14.26 -0.05 -18.41
C ASN A 64 12.77 -0.05 -18.82
N ILE A 65 11.85 -0.11 -17.86
CA ILE A 65 10.43 0.09 -18.11
C ILE A 65 10.17 1.60 -18.11
N PRO A 66 9.64 2.19 -19.20
CA PRO A 66 9.23 3.58 -19.20
C PRO A 66 8.21 3.81 -18.10
N CYS A 67 8.44 4.79 -17.22
CA CYS A 67 7.55 5.09 -16.11
C CYS A 67 7.76 6.52 -15.63
N LYS A 68 6.65 7.21 -15.34
CA LYS A 68 6.57 8.51 -14.67
C LYS A 68 5.86 8.35 -13.33
N MET A 69 5.87 9.41 -12.53
CA MET A 69 5.25 9.34 -11.21
C MET A 69 3.73 9.11 -11.28
N GLU A 70 3.09 9.75 -12.26
CA GLU A 70 1.66 9.63 -12.56
C GLU A 70 1.24 8.19 -12.93
N ASN A 71 2.18 7.33 -13.32
CA ASN A 71 1.87 5.94 -13.63
C ASN A 71 1.79 5.06 -12.37
N ILE A 72 2.15 5.53 -11.17
CA ILE A 72 2.18 4.70 -9.97
C ILE A 72 1.06 5.13 -9.02
N TYR A 73 0.22 4.16 -8.64
CA TYR A 73 -0.84 4.36 -7.66
C TYR A 73 -0.83 3.21 -6.65
N THR A 74 -0.49 3.54 -5.41
CA THR A 74 -0.28 2.58 -4.33
C THR A 74 -1.47 2.53 -3.37
N SER A 75 -1.49 1.53 -2.48
CA SER A 75 -2.41 1.50 -1.34
C SER A 75 -2.24 2.70 -0.40
N VAL A 76 -1.05 3.33 -0.36
CA VAL A 76 -0.80 4.58 0.37
C VAL A 76 -1.54 5.73 -0.30
N ASP A 77 -1.44 5.87 -1.62
CA ASP A 77 -2.15 6.90 -2.39
C ASP A 77 -3.66 6.75 -2.24
N ALA A 78 -4.18 5.53 -2.34
CA ALA A 78 -5.58 5.22 -2.12
C ALA A 78 -6.04 5.54 -0.69
N THR A 79 -5.17 5.31 0.32
CA THR A 79 -5.46 5.66 1.71
C THR A 79 -5.50 7.16 1.91
N ILE A 80 -4.56 7.91 1.31
CA ILE A 80 -4.57 9.38 1.30
C ILE A 80 -5.87 9.87 0.68
N ASP A 81 -6.26 9.37 -0.49
CA ASP A 81 -7.50 9.76 -1.15
C ASP A 81 -8.74 9.47 -0.31
N TYR A 82 -8.78 8.31 0.35
CA TYR A 82 -9.90 7.94 1.22
C TYR A 82 -10.03 8.84 2.45
N LEU A 83 -8.90 9.27 3.03
CA LEU A 83 -8.88 10.12 4.23
C LEU A 83 -9.43 11.54 3.96
N LYS A 84 -9.57 11.96 2.70
CA LYS A 84 -10.23 13.24 2.33
C LYS A 84 -11.69 13.34 2.80
N LYS A 85 -12.33 12.22 3.15
CA LYS A 85 -13.69 12.24 3.73
C LYS A 85 -13.72 12.81 5.16
N TYR A 86 -12.60 12.80 5.86
CA TYR A 86 -12.46 13.38 7.20
C TYR A 86 -12.07 14.85 7.08
N LYS A 87 -12.57 15.68 8.00
CA LYS A 87 -12.16 17.08 8.09
C LYS A 87 -10.94 17.19 9.01
N ASP A 88 -9.77 17.41 8.42
CA ASP A 88 -8.47 17.60 9.11
C ASP A 88 -8.16 16.52 10.18
N PRO A 89 -8.16 15.22 9.83
CA PRO A 89 -8.04 14.14 10.80
C PRO A 89 -6.66 14.09 11.49
N VAL A 90 -6.67 13.68 12.76
CA VAL A 90 -5.51 13.13 13.46
C VAL A 90 -5.45 11.62 13.22
N VAL A 91 -4.46 11.20 12.44
CA VAL A 91 -4.27 9.80 12.02
C VAL A 91 -3.25 9.13 12.95
N TYR A 92 -3.61 8.01 13.59
CA TYR A 92 -2.64 7.14 14.24
C TYR A 92 -2.23 6.03 13.27
N LEU A 93 -0.95 6.02 12.88
CA LEU A 93 -0.40 5.12 11.88
C LEU A 93 0.37 3.97 12.53
N VAL A 94 -0.01 2.74 12.18
CA VAL A 94 0.84 1.55 12.26
C VAL A 94 1.37 1.27 10.86
N GLY A 95 2.58 1.73 10.57
CA GLY A 95 3.17 1.73 9.24
C GLY A 95 4.64 2.17 9.29
N THR A 96 5.33 2.00 8.17
CA THR A 96 6.73 2.42 8.01
C THR A 96 6.87 3.94 8.03
N ASN A 97 8.09 4.42 8.24
CA ASN A 97 8.40 5.84 8.12
C ASN A 97 8.09 6.40 6.70
N ASP A 98 8.23 5.59 5.66
CA ASP A 98 7.84 5.98 4.29
C ASP A 98 6.33 6.29 4.20
N PHE A 99 5.49 5.45 4.79
CA PHE A 99 4.04 5.69 4.84
C PHE A 99 3.72 6.91 5.70
N TYR A 100 4.40 7.06 6.84
CA TYR A 100 4.28 8.25 7.69
C TYR A 100 4.56 9.53 6.91
N LEU A 101 5.70 9.60 6.20
CA LEU A 101 6.11 10.78 5.44
C LEU A 101 5.14 11.08 4.28
N ALA A 102 4.53 10.05 3.67
CA ALA A 102 3.52 10.24 2.64
C ALA A 102 2.24 10.88 3.22
N LEU A 103 1.72 10.34 4.33
CA LEU A 103 0.52 10.88 4.98
C LEU A 103 0.75 12.26 5.60
N ALA A 104 1.93 12.51 6.19
CA ALA A 104 2.26 13.75 6.88
C ALA A 104 2.32 14.99 5.97
N LYS A 105 2.39 14.79 4.64
CA LYS A 105 2.22 15.87 3.65
C LYS A 105 0.79 16.39 3.58
N HIS A 106 -0.19 15.63 4.09
CA HIS A 106 -1.61 15.89 3.92
C HIS A 106 -2.37 15.99 5.25
N TYR A 107 -1.93 15.29 6.30
CA TYR A 107 -2.66 15.11 7.55
C TYR A 107 -1.77 15.23 8.79
N ASN A 108 -2.39 15.38 9.96
CA ASN A 108 -1.68 15.30 11.24
C ASN A 108 -1.49 13.83 11.62
N VAL A 109 -0.30 13.30 11.38
CA VAL A 109 0.00 11.87 11.60
C VAL A 109 0.74 11.67 12.91
N LYS A 110 0.32 10.65 13.67
CA LYS A 110 0.90 10.17 14.92
C LYS A 110 1.32 8.71 14.75
N THR A 111 2.38 8.30 15.44
CA THR A 111 2.83 6.91 15.51
C THR A 111 3.71 6.73 16.74
N GLY A 112 3.84 5.51 17.26
CA GLY A 112 4.62 5.24 18.47
C GLY A 112 3.78 5.38 19.75
N PRO A 113 4.06 6.35 20.65
CA PRO A 113 3.37 6.45 21.94
C PRO A 113 1.87 6.73 21.81
N TYR A 114 1.15 6.65 22.92
CA TYR A 114 -0.28 6.93 22.96
C TYR A 114 -0.56 8.44 22.84
N TYR A 115 -1.69 8.80 22.21
CA TYR A 115 -2.14 10.19 22.06
C TYR A 115 -3.60 10.34 22.47
N ASP A 116 -3.94 11.36 23.27
CA ASP A 116 -5.30 11.50 23.81
C ASP A 116 -6.40 11.70 22.76
N HIS A 117 -6.04 12.23 21.58
CA HIS A 117 -6.98 12.46 20.49
C HIS A 117 -6.44 11.90 19.17
N VAL A 118 -7.21 10.98 18.60
CA VAL A 118 -7.00 10.32 17.30
C VAL A 118 -8.37 10.13 16.69
N ASP A 119 -8.55 10.53 15.43
CA ASP A 119 -9.81 10.36 14.71
C ASP A 119 -9.88 9.00 14.00
N VAL A 120 -8.73 8.50 13.54
CA VAL A 120 -8.65 7.26 12.77
C VAL A 120 -7.32 6.53 12.98
N VAL A 121 -7.39 5.22 13.19
CA VAL A 121 -6.25 4.29 13.15
C VAL A 121 -6.12 3.77 11.73
N VAL A 122 -4.95 3.98 11.12
CA VAL A 122 -4.58 3.41 9.82
C VAL A 122 -3.50 2.37 10.05
N ILE A 123 -3.70 1.17 9.51
CA ILE A 123 -2.69 0.11 9.52
C ILE A 123 -2.22 -0.18 8.10
N GLY A 124 -0.91 -0.37 7.93
CA GLY A 124 -0.26 -0.78 6.69
C GLY A 124 0.70 -1.93 6.93
N PHE A 125 1.50 -2.25 5.91
CA PHE A 125 2.63 -3.15 6.02
C PHE A 125 3.78 -2.48 6.81
N ASP A 126 3.80 -2.64 8.13
CA ASP A 126 4.81 -2.02 9.00
C ASP A 126 6.02 -2.95 9.23
N THR A 127 7.09 -2.75 8.45
CA THR A 127 8.38 -3.45 8.67
C THR A 127 9.19 -2.87 9.85
N GLU A 128 8.69 -1.80 10.47
CA GLU A 128 9.29 -1.08 11.61
C GLU A 128 8.39 -1.19 12.84
N LEU A 129 7.66 -2.31 12.94
CA LEU A 129 6.64 -2.54 13.96
C LEU A 129 7.28 -2.65 15.35
N THR A 130 6.68 -1.96 16.31
CA THR A 130 7.05 -2.08 17.73
C THR A 130 5.83 -2.51 18.55
N TYR A 131 6.08 -3.17 19.68
CA TYR A 131 5.01 -3.53 20.60
C TYR A 131 4.27 -2.29 21.13
N GLU A 132 4.95 -1.15 21.23
CA GLU A 132 4.32 0.11 21.61
C GLU A 132 3.26 0.56 20.58
N LYS A 133 3.59 0.52 19.28
CA LYS A 133 2.62 0.81 18.21
C LYS A 133 1.39 -0.11 18.32
N LEU A 134 1.61 -1.40 18.57
CA LEU A 134 0.54 -2.38 18.72
C LEU A 134 -0.38 -2.07 19.91
N ARG A 135 0.20 -1.85 21.08
CA ARG A 135 -0.53 -1.52 22.31
C ARG A 135 -1.35 -0.25 22.13
N CYS A 136 -0.76 0.82 21.62
CA CYS A 136 -1.45 2.11 21.48
C CYS A 136 -2.55 2.07 20.42
N ALA A 137 -2.30 1.41 19.27
CA ALA A 137 -3.35 1.18 18.27
C ALA A 137 -4.53 0.38 18.86
N THR A 138 -4.24 -0.68 19.63
CA THR A 138 -5.27 -1.48 20.32
C THR A 138 -6.15 -0.60 21.22
N TRP A 139 -5.53 0.24 22.06
CA TRP A 139 -6.28 1.14 22.95
C TRP A 139 -7.11 2.18 22.20
N HIS A 140 -6.61 2.75 21.10
CA HIS A 140 -7.41 3.62 20.25
C HIS A 140 -8.63 2.88 19.66
N LEU A 141 -8.43 1.66 19.18
CA LEU A 141 -9.51 0.83 18.62
C LEU A 141 -10.56 0.43 19.66
N GLU A 142 -10.15 0.10 20.89
CA GLU A 142 -11.04 -0.18 22.02
C GLU A 142 -11.90 1.05 22.40
N ASN A 143 -11.34 2.25 22.25
CA ASN A 143 -12.05 3.51 22.45
C ASN A 143 -13.00 3.88 21.28
N GLY A 144 -13.16 2.99 20.29
CA GLY A 144 -14.11 3.17 19.20
C GLY A 144 -13.63 4.05 18.06
N VAL A 145 -12.34 4.40 18.02
CA VAL A 145 -11.72 5.15 16.92
C VAL A 145 -11.94 4.43 15.58
N ASP A 146 -12.09 5.20 14.50
CA ASP A 146 -12.25 4.65 13.15
C ASP A 146 -11.05 3.80 12.77
N TYR A 147 -11.28 2.78 11.96
CA TYR A 147 -10.28 1.76 11.67
C TYR A 147 -10.17 1.49 10.17
N ILE A 148 -8.98 1.72 9.61
CA ILE A 148 -8.67 1.56 8.20
C ILE A 148 -7.44 0.65 8.03
N ALA A 149 -7.48 -0.22 7.02
CA ALA A 149 -6.35 -1.01 6.59
C ALA A 149 -5.98 -0.69 5.13
N ALA A 150 -4.70 -0.44 4.87
CA ALA A 150 -4.22 -0.06 3.55
C ALA A 150 -4.38 -1.19 2.52
N ASN A 151 -4.26 -2.45 2.92
CA ASN A 151 -4.46 -3.61 2.06
C ASN A 151 -4.88 -4.86 2.89
N PRO A 152 -5.47 -5.89 2.26
CA PRO A 152 -5.87 -7.14 2.94
C PRO A 152 -4.81 -8.24 2.91
N ASP A 153 -3.62 -7.99 2.35
CA ASP A 153 -2.66 -9.05 2.07
C ASP A 153 -2.11 -9.62 3.38
N LEU A 154 -2.21 -10.94 3.56
CA LEU A 154 -1.83 -11.60 4.81
C LEU A 154 -0.31 -11.60 5.00
N ARG A 155 0.43 -11.77 3.91
CA ARG A 155 1.87 -12.01 3.93
C ARG A 155 2.50 -11.48 2.65
N CYS A 156 3.73 -10.99 2.79
CA CYS A 156 4.56 -10.56 1.68
C CYS A 156 5.62 -11.64 1.40
N PRO A 157 5.77 -12.11 0.14
CA PRO A 157 6.87 -12.99 -0.23
C PRO A 157 8.21 -12.26 -0.13
N ILE A 158 9.23 -12.97 0.33
CA ILE A 158 10.62 -12.51 0.36
C ILE A 158 11.53 -13.60 -0.22
N GLU A 159 12.83 -13.31 -0.29
CA GLU A 159 13.86 -14.20 -0.83
C GLU A 159 13.81 -15.62 -0.24
N ASP A 160 14.29 -16.59 -1.03
CA ASP A 160 14.32 -18.03 -0.70
C ASP A 160 12.94 -18.68 -0.47
N GLY A 161 11.88 -18.14 -1.07
CA GLY A 161 10.53 -18.69 -0.97
C GLY A 161 9.93 -18.55 0.44
N ARG A 162 10.43 -17.59 1.22
CA ARG A 162 9.94 -17.29 2.57
C ARG A 162 8.87 -16.20 2.53
N TYR A 163 8.19 -16.03 3.65
CA TYR A 163 7.11 -15.04 3.80
C TYR A 163 7.26 -14.32 5.13
N ILE A 164 6.87 -13.04 5.13
CA ILE A 164 6.75 -12.22 6.34
C ILE A 164 5.33 -11.68 6.50
N PRO A 165 4.88 -11.39 7.74
CA PRO A 165 3.56 -10.80 7.97
C PRO A 165 3.38 -9.48 7.23
N ASP A 166 2.20 -9.28 6.64
CA ASP A 166 1.79 -8.03 5.99
C ASP A 166 0.56 -7.45 6.72
N CYS A 167 0.00 -6.34 6.23
CA CYS A 167 -1.11 -5.58 6.80
C CYS A 167 -2.28 -6.46 7.22
N GLY A 168 -2.66 -7.44 6.39
CA GLY A 168 -3.73 -8.40 6.67
C GLY A 168 -3.48 -9.24 7.93
N THR A 169 -2.23 -9.61 8.23
CA THR A 169 -1.93 -10.31 9.50
C THR A 169 -2.17 -9.40 10.70
N LEU A 170 -1.80 -8.12 10.60
CA LEU A 170 -2.08 -7.14 11.66
C LEU A 170 -3.58 -6.91 11.82
N MET A 171 -4.35 -6.90 10.71
CA MET A 171 -5.81 -6.83 10.75
C MET A 171 -6.41 -7.93 11.64
N TYR A 172 -6.01 -9.19 11.41
CA TYR A 172 -6.50 -10.31 12.21
C TYR A 172 -6.10 -10.21 13.69
N MET A 173 -4.89 -9.78 13.97
CA MET A 173 -4.42 -9.59 15.34
C MET A 173 -5.26 -8.52 16.08
N PHE A 174 -5.51 -7.37 15.46
CA PHE A 174 -6.38 -6.34 16.05
C PHE A 174 -7.83 -6.80 16.14
N GLU A 175 -8.35 -7.52 15.15
CA GLU A 175 -9.72 -8.06 15.17
C GLU A 175 -9.92 -9.02 16.34
N VAL A 176 -9.01 -9.97 16.54
CA VAL A 176 -9.09 -10.93 17.66
C VAL A 176 -8.94 -10.25 19.01
N THR A 177 -8.13 -9.19 19.10
CA THR A 177 -7.88 -8.49 20.37
C THR A 177 -9.01 -7.53 20.74
N THR A 178 -9.58 -6.82 19.76
CA THR A 178 -10.52 -5.69 19.99
C THR A 178 -11.96 -5.99 19.57
N GLY A 179 -12.19 -7.07 18.80
CA GLY A 179 -13.46 -7.36 18.13
C GLY A 179 -13.81 -6.43 16.96
N ARG A 180 -12.91 -5.50 16.59
CA ARG A 180 -13.14 -4.48 15.55
C ARG A 180 -12.57 -4.92 14.21
N LYS A 181 -13.27 -4.62 13.11
CA LYS A 181 -12.83 -4.85 11.73
C LYS A 181 -12.51 -3.53 11.02
N PRO A 182 -11.44 -3.46 10.21
CA PRO A 182 -11.14 -2.25 9.47
C PRO A 182 -11.97 -2.12 8.20
N PHE A 183 -12.09 -0.89 7.72
CA PHE A 183 -12.38 -0.65 6.31
C PHE A 183 -11.10 -0.85 5.49
N VAL A 184 -11.09 -1.82 4.58
CA VAL A 184 -9.93 -2.14 3.73
C VAL A 184 -9.93 -1.26 2.48
N ILE A 185 -8.79 -0.66 2.15
CA ILE A 185 -8.63 0.21 0.97
C ILE A 185 -8.13 -0.57 -0.26
N GLY A 186 -7.05 -1.33 -0.10
CA GLY A 186 -6.36 -1.98 -1.22
C GLY A 186 -7.18 -3.03 -1.97
N LYS A 187 -6.62 -3.47 -3.10
CA LYS A 187 -7.17 -4.54 -3.96
C LYS A 187 -7.45 -5.80 -3.11
N PRO A 188 -8.50 -6.61 -3.38
CA PRO A 188 -9.31 -6.64 -4.61
C PRO A 188 -10.62 -5.82 -4.55
N ARG A 189 -10.70 -4.82 -3.67
CA ARG A 189 -11.93 -4.03 -3.54
C ARG A 189 -12.29 -3.23 -4.78
#